data_AF-A0AAE0UH28-F1
#
_entry.id   AF-A0AAE0UH28-F1
#
_cell.length_a   1.000
_cell.length_b   1.000
_cell.length_c   1.000
_cell.angle_alpha   90.00
_cell.angle_beta   90.00
_cell.angle_gamma   90.00
#
_symmetry.space_group_name_H-M   'P 1'
#
loop_
_entity.id
_entity.type
_entity.pdbx_description
1 polymer ?
#
loop_
_entity_poly.entity_id
_entity_poly.type
_entity_poly.pdbx_seq_one_letter_code
_entity_poly.pdbx_strand_id
1 'polypeptide(L)'
;MPPDLWPETMDEFDAYVQEMMETKLVVTDEARKLARIMLWDVKVLWLLPVVRVFMACWLPPRLREGYGLPDPTTEWWVSGSYFVLVWVVSLVDLVMPRIVNDMAFGLMRRDMERAVEGIRRTGRWTI
;
A
#
# COMPACT_ATOMS: atom_id res chain seq x y z
N MET A 1 8.19 -10.49 -11.97
CA MET A 1 8.51 -10.08 -13.34
C MET A 1 9.79 -10.76 -13.78
N PRO A 2 9.93 -11.14 -15.06
CA PRO A 2 11.24 -11.42 -15.66
C PRO A 2 12.26 -10.35 -15.25
N PRO A 3 13.51 -10.71 -14.92
CA PRO A 3 14.55 -9.75 -14.51
C PRO A 3 14.67 -8.56 -15.46
N ASP A 4 14.54 -8.83 -16.75
CA ASP A 4 14.71 -7.89 -17.86
C ASP A 4 13.58 -6.85 -17.98
N LEU A 5 12.48 -7.03 -17.22
CA LEU A 5 11.36 -6.08 -17.20
C LEU A 5 11.36 -5.19 -15.94
N TRP A 6 12.35 -5.36 -15.05
CA TRP A 6 12.49 -4.49 -13.90
C TRP A 6 13.20 -3.20 -14.30
N PRO A 7 12.72 -2.04 -13.83
CA PRO A 7 13.43 -0.78 -14.01
C PRO A 7 14.82 -0.86 -13.36
N GLU A 8 15.82 -0.29 -14.03
CA GLU A 8 17.22 -0.34 -13.59
C GLU A 8 17.51 0.68 -12.49
N THR A 9 16.68 1.72 -12.41
CA THR A 9 16.80 2.81 -11.44
C THR A 9 15.48 3.08 -10.70
N MET A 10 15.58 3.77 -9.55
CA MET A 10 14.39 4.15 -8.78
C MET A 10 13.53 5.18 -9.52
N ASP A 11 14.16 6.10 -10.27
CA ASP A 11 13.44 7.12 -11.04
C ASP A 11 12.60 6.48 -12.16
N GLU A 12 13.15 5.45 -12.82
CA GLU A 12 12.41 4.66 -13.83
C GLU A 12 11.27 3.87 -13.20
N PHE A 13 11.46 3.35 -11.99
CA PHE A 13 10.39 2.70 -11.24
C PHE A 13 9.26 3.66 -10.91
N ASP A 14 9.58 4.84 -10.39
CA ASP A 14 8.59 5.86 -10.05
C ASP A 14 7.82 6.32 -11.29
N ALA A 15 8.50 6.55 -12.40
CA ALA A 15 7.87 6.89 -13.68
C ALA A 15 6.94 5.77 -14.18
N TYR A 16 7.38 4.52 -14.13
CA TYR A 16 6.57 3.36 -14.50
C TYR A 16 5.30 3.25 -13.63
N VAL A 17 5.45 3.39 -12.31
CA VAL A 17 4.32 3.30 -11.38
C VAL A 17 3.34 4.45 -11.59
N GLN A 18 3.83 5.68 -11.77
CA GLN A 18 2.97 6.83 -12.07
C GLN A 18 2.19 6.61 -13.36
N GLU A 19 2.86 6.21 -14.45
CA GLU A 19 2.19 5.93 -15.72
C GLU A 19 1.13 4.83 -15.56
N MET A 20 1.45 3.76 -14.84
CA MET A 20 0.51 2.66 -14.58
C MET A 20 -0.73 3.12 -13.81
N MET A 21 -0.53 3.88 -12.74
CA MET A 21 -1.61 4.38 -11.88
C MET A 21 -2.51 5.40 -12.61
N GLU A 22 -1.91 6.32 -13.34
CA GLU A 22 -2.64 7.40 -13.99
C GLU A 22 -3.36 6.95 -15.25
N THR A 23 -2.72 6.10 -16.08
CA THR A 23 -3.19 5.87 -17.46
C THR A 23 -3.58 4.43 -17.75
N LYS A 24 -2.82 3.43 -17.28
CA LYS A 24 -2.97 2.04 -17.74
C LYS A 24 -3.94 1.22 -16.89
N LEU A 25 -3.99 1.44 -15.58
CA LEU A 25 -4.83 0.64 -14.70
C LEU A 25 -6.31 0.92 -14.91
N VAL A 26 -7.12 -0.08 -15.24
CA VAL A 26 -8.56 0.07 -15.39
C VAL A 26 -9.25 -0.60 -14.22
N VAL A 27 -10.19 0.10 -13.58
CA VAL A 27 -11.01 -0.48 -12.52
C VAL A 27 -12.11 -1.33 -13.18
N THR A 28 -11.92 -2.65 -13.16
CA THR A 28 -12.91 -3.61 -13.65
C THR A 28 -14.00 -3.89 -12.61
N ASP A 29 -15.06 -4.57 -13.03
CA ASP A 29 -16.13 -4.96 -12.12
C ASP A 29 -15.67 -5.99 -11.08
N GLU A 30 -14.77 -6.90 -11.45
CA GLU A 30 -14.13 -7.84 -10.54
C GLU A 30 -13.28 -7.12 -9.50
N ALA A 31 -12.48 -6.13 -9.94
CA ALA A 31 -11.66 -5.32 -9.05
C ALA A 31 -12.55 -4.54 -8.07
N ARG A 32 -13.68 -3.98 -8.53
CA ARG A 32 -14.64 -3.28 -7.67
C ARG A 32 -15.29 -4.23 -6.66
N LYS A 33 -15.65 -5.45 -7.08
CA LYS A 33 -16.22 -6.47 -6.19
C LYS A 33 -15.20 -6.91 -5.14
N LEU A 34 -13.96 -7.13 -5.53
CA LEU A 34 -12.88 -7.50 -4.60
C LEU A 34 -12.60 -6.37 -3.60
N ALA A 35 -12.48 -5.14 -4.08
CA ALA A 35 -12.32 -3.97 -3.23
C ALA A 35 -13.48 -3.84 -2.23
N ARG A 36 -14.73 -4.08 -2.66
CA ARG A 36 -15.89 -4.09 -1.76
C ARG A 36 -15.73 -5.10 -0.63
N ILE A 37 -15.36 -6.32 -0.98
CA ILE A 37 -15.15 -7.38 0.02
C ILE A 37 -14.05 -6.97 0.99
N MET A 38 -12.89 -6.57 0.50
CA MET A 38 -11.71 -6.26 1.31
C MET A 38 -11.91 -5.04 2.20
N LEU A 39 -12.49 -3.98 1.65
CA LEU A 39 -12.57 -2.69 2.33
C LEU A 39 -13.88 -2.50 3.09
N TRP A 40 -14.97 -3.20 2.76
CA TRP A 40 -16.28 -3.03 3.42
C TRP A 40 -16.79 -4.27 4.16
N ASP A 41 -16.61 -5.47 3.60
CA ASP A 41 -17.24 -6.68 4.14
C ASP A 41 -16.36 -7.46 5.13
N VAL A 42 -15.07 -7.10 5.28
CA VAL A 42 -14.19 -7.72 6.30
C VAL A 42 -14.56 -7.22 7.71
N LYS A 43 -15.53 -7.90 8.33
CA LYS A 43 -16.08 -7.54 9.66
C LYS A 43 -15.08 -7.62 10.82
N VAL A 44 -13.92 -8.26 10.61
CA VAL A 44 -12.94 -8.52 11.69
C VAL A 44 -11.99 -7.33 11.91
N LEU A 45 -11.93 -6.38 10.97
CA LEU A 45 -10.95 -5.32 10.99
C LEU A 45 -11.61 -3.97 11.31
N TRP A 46 -11.65 -3.62 12.59
CA TRP A 46 -12.14 -2.31 13.07
C TRP A 46 -11.36 -1.12 12.49
N LEU A 47 -10.18 -1.37 11.92
CA LEU A 47 -9.34 -0.40 11.21
C LEU A 47 -9.80 -0.11 9.77
N LEU A 48 -10.81 -0.78 9.22
CA LEU A 48 -11.25 -0.56 7.83
C LEU A 48 -11.57 0.90 7.49
N PRO A 49 -12.25 1.70 8.34
CA PRO A 49 -12.48 3.11 8.05
C PRO A 49 -11.16 3.89 7.87
N VAL A 50 -10.15 3.57 8.69
CA VAL A 50 -8.81 4.16 8.60
C VAL A 50 -8.13 3.77 7.28
N VAL A 51 -8.19 2.48 6.92
CA VAL A 51 -7.65 1.99 5.64
C VAL A 51 -8.30 2.69 4.45
N ARG A 52 -9.63 2.91 4.48
CA ARG A 52 -10.33 3.62 3.40
C ARG A 52 -9.87 5.08 3.26
N VAL A 53 -9.63 5.78 4.36
CA VAL A 53 -9.09 7.15 4.34
C VAL A 53 -7.69 7.16 3.71
N PHE A 54 -6.80 6.23 4.10
CA PHE A 54 -5.48 6.10 3.48
C PHE A 54 -5.58 5.84 1.97
N MET A 55 -6.40 4.86 1.57
CA MET A 55 -6.59 4.53 0.15
C MET A 55 -7.18 5.69 -0.64
N ALA A 56 -8.11 6.45 -0.06
CA ALA A 56 -8.68 7.65 -0.68
C ALA A 56 -7.60 8.72 -0.93
N CYS A 57 -6.72 8.97 0.05
CA CYS A 57 -5.65 9.96 -0.08
C CYS A 57 -4.50 9.52 -1.00
N TRP A 58 -4.20 8.22 -1.07
CA TRP A 58 -3.06 7.71 -1.85
C TRP A 58 -3.38 7.42 -3.31
N LEU A 59 -4.63 7.07 -3.64
CA LEU A 59 -5.01 6.77 -5.02
C LEU A 59 -5.22 8.05 -5.84
N PRO A 60 -4.82 8.05 -7.13
CA PRO A 60 -5.20 9.09 -8.07
C PRO A 60 -6.73 9.21 -8.20
N PRO A 61 -7.26 10.40 -8.55
CA PRO A 61 -8.70 10.65 -8.64
C PRO A 61 -9.46 9.61 -9.49
N ARG A 62 -8.91 9.25 -10.65
CA ARG A 62 -9.52 8.26 -11.56
C ARG A 62 -9.75 6.89 -10.91
N LEU A 63 -8.77 6.39 -10.15
CA LEU A 63 -8.89 5.11 -9.48
C LEU A 63 -9.79 5.21 -8.25
N ARG A 64 -9.69 6.31 -7.50
CA ARG A 64 -10.54 6.60 -6.34
C ARG A 64 -12.03 6.55 -6.71
N GLU A 65 -12.39 7.26 -7.77
CA GLU A 65 -13.75 7.26 -8.33
C GLU A 65 -14.16 5.87 -8.79
N GLY A 66 -13.29 5.16 -9.52
CA GLY A 66 -13.56 3.81 -10.00
C GLY A 66 -13.89 2.80 -8.89
N TYR A 67 -13.25 2.96 -7.73
CA TYR A 67 -13.48 2.14 -6.53
C TYR A 67 -14.58 2.68 -5.60
N GLY A 68 -15.15 3.86 -5.88
CA GLY A 68 -16.18 4.49 -5.03
C GLY A 68 -15.65 4.94 -3.66
N LEU A 69 -14.39 5.35 -3.60
CA LEU A 69 -13.78 5.93 -2.39
C LEU A 69 -14.13 7.42 -2.28
N PRO A 70 -14.23 7.97 -1.06
CA PRO A 70 -14.59 9.37 -0.85
C PRO A 70 -13.46 10.29 -1.31
N ASP A 71 -13.80 11.47 -1.82
CA ASP A 71 -12.79 12.39 -2.37
C ASP A 71 -12.26 13.36 -1.30
N PRO A 72 -10.98 13.29 -0.92
CA PRO A 72 -10.41 14.16 0.11
C PRO A 72 -10.47 15.66 -0.24
N THR A 73 -10.53 16.04 -1.52
CA THR A 73 -10.58 17.46 -1.90
C THR A 73 -11.95 18.09 -1.65
N THR A 74 -13.00 17.30 -1.82
CA THR A 74 -14.39 17.71 -1.61
C THR A 74 -14.84 17.45 -0.17
N GLU A 75 -14.37 16.36 0.43
CA GLU A 75 -14.80 15.88 1.73
C GLU A 75 -13.77 16.19 2.82
N TRP A 76 -13.92 17.34 3.46
CA TRP A 76 -12.99 17.84 4.48
C TRP A 76 -12.74 16.86 5.65
N TRP A 77 -13.71 15.99 5.97
CA TRP A 77 -13.57 14.99 7.04
C TRP A 77 -12.57 13.87 6.68
N VAL A 78 -12.44 13.54 5.39
CA VAL A 78 -11.43 12.57 4.90
C VAL A 78 -10.05 13.18 5.02
N SER A 79 -9.87 14.41 4.51
CA SER A 79 -8.60 15.12 4.63
C SER A 79 -8.21 15.38 6.08
N GLY A 80 -9.16 15.82 6.91
CA GLY A 80 -8.94 16.06 8.34
C GLY A 80 -8.56 14.78 9.10
N SER A 81 -9.28 13.68 8.86
CA SER A 81 -8.95 12.39 9.48
C SER A 81 -7.60 11.85 9.00
N TYR A 82 -7.24 12.03 7.73
CA TYR A 82 -5.91 11.67 7.22
C TYR A 82 -4.79 12.41 7.94
N PHE A 83 -4.88 13.73 8.12
CA PHE A 83 -3.86 14.49 8.85
C PHE A 83 -3.76 14.06 10.32
N VAL A 84 -4.89 13.80 10.97
CA VAL A 84 -4.90 13.28 12.35
C VAL A 84 -4.23 11.91 12.41
N LEU A 85 -4.51 11.01 11.46
CA LEU A 85 -3.89 9.69 11.39
C LEU A 85 -2.39 9.77 11.16
N VAL A 86 -1.94 10.57 10.19
CA VAL A 86 -0.52 10.80 9.94
C VAL A 86 0.15 11.37 11.19
N TRP A 87 -0.48 12.33 11.85
CA TRP A 87 0.05 12.90 13.09
C TRP A 87 0.17 11.87 14.22
N VAL A 88 -0.84 11.00 14.39
CA VAL A 88 -0.80 9.88 15.35
C VAL A 88 0.33 8.90 15.00
N VAL A 89 0.50 8.54 13.72
CA VAL A 89 1.61 7.68 13.27
C VAL A 89 2.97 8.35 13.52
N SER A 90 3.10 9.64 13.24
CA SER A 90 4.33 10.39 13.52
C SER A 90 4.64 10.48 15.02
N LEU A 91 3.62 10.48 15.89
CA LEU A 91 3.83 10.37 17.34
C LEU A 91 4.35 8.99 17.74
N VAL A 92 3.92 7.93 17.05
CA VAL A 92 4.51 6.60 17.22
C VAL A 92 5.99 6.65 16.86
N ASP A 93 6.37 7.29 15.75
CA ASP A 93 7.79 7.45 15.38
C ASP A 93 8.58 8.29 16.38
N LEU A 94 7.96 9.28 17.02
CA LEU A 94 8.59 10.08 18.07
C LEU A 94 8.86 9.27 19.35
N VAL A 95 7.95 8.36 19.68
CA VAL A 95 8.02 7.54 20.91
C VAL A 95 8.77 6.22 20.68
N MET A 96 8.82 5.73 19.43
CA MET A 96 9.51 4.51 19.04
C MET A 96 11.03 4.66 19.25
N PRO A 97 11.63 3.88 20.16
CA PRO A 97 13.08 3.82 20.24
C PRO A 97 13.63 3.31 18.92
N ARG A 98 14.69 3.93 18.39
CA ARG A 98 15.40 3.45 17.18
C ARG A 98 15.66 1.95 17.19
N ILE A 99 15.90 1.39 18.38
CA ILE A 99 16.10 -0.04 18.64
C ILE A 99 14.95 -0.93 18.16
N VAL A 100 13.69 -0.50 18.33
CA VAL A 100 12.54 -1.31 17.90
C VAL A 100 12.43 -1.31 16.37
N ASN A 101 12.67 -0.16 15.73
CA ASN A 101 12.78 -0.08 14.27
C ASN A 101 13.94 -0.96 13.77
N ASP A 102 15.12 -0.84 14.34
CA ASP A 102 16.30 -1.62 13.93
C ASP A 102 16.07 -3.13 14.11
N MET A 103 15.40 -3.56 15.18
CA MET A 103 15.02 -4.95 15.38
C MET A 103 13.97 -5.42 14.37
N ALA A 104 12.93 -4.62 14.11
CA ALA A 104 11.88 -4.95 13.14
C ALA A 104 12.45 -5.06 11.72
N PHE A 105 13.28 -4.09 11.31
CA PHE A 105 14.01 -4.13 10.05
C PHE A 105 14.95 -5.33 9.97
N GLY A 106 15.66 -5.65 11.06
CA GLY A 106 16.52 -6.82 11.14
C GLY A 106 15.75 -8.15 10.97
N LEU A 107 14.55 -8.24 11.53
CA LEU A 107 13.66 -9.39 11.37
C LEU A 107 13.16 -9.53 9.93
N MET A 108 12.62 -8.46 9.33
CA MET A 108 12.16 -8.46 7.94
C MET A 108 13.30 -8.80 6.97
N ARG A 109 14.49 -8.22 7.16
CA ARG A 109 15.66 -8.52 6.31
C ARG A 109 16.03 -9.99 6.38
N ARG A 110 16.10 -10.58 7.58
CA ARG A 110 16.38 -12.01 7.74
C ARG A 110 15.33 -12.88 7.06
N ASP A 111 14.07 -12.46 7.09
CA ASP A 111 13.00 -13.19 6.45
C ASP A 111 13.10 -13.12 4.92
N MET A 112 13.40 -11.94 4.37
CA MET A 112 13.68 -11.77 2.94
C MET A 112 14.91 -12.57 2.51
N GLU A 113 15.99 -12.58 3.29
CA GLU A 113 17.19 -13.39 3.02
C GLU A 113 16.84 -14.88 2.93
N ARG A 114 16.02 -15.39 3.87
CA ARG A 114 15.53 -16.78 3.82
C ARG A 114 14.65 -17.04 2.60
N ALA A 115 13.75 -16.13 2.26
CA ALA A 115 12.90 -16.25 1.08
C ALA A 115 13.74 -16.29 -0.21
N VAL A 116 14.75 -15.45 -0.32
CA VAL A 116 15.70 -15.43 -1.46
C VAL A 116 16.49 -16.73 -1.55
N GLU A 117 16.99 -17.25 -0.43
CA GLU A 117 17.66 -18.56 -0.40
C GLU A 117 16.71 -19.70 -0.80
N GLY A 118 15.46 -19.66 -0.34
CA GLY A 118 14.41 -20.60 -0.72
C GLY A 118 14.14 -20.59 -2.22
N ILE A 119 14.00 -19.40 -2.81
CA ILE A 119 13.82 -19.22 -4.26
C ILE A 119 15.06 -19.72 -5.02
N ARG A 120 16.27 -19.41 -4.54
CA ARG A 120 17.51 -19.85 -5.19
C ARG A 120 17.66 -21.38 -5.21
N ARG A 121 17.18 -22.06 -4.18
CA ARG A 121 17.22 -23.53 -4.07
C ARG A 121 16.10 -24.22 -4.85
N THR A 122 14.89 -23.67 -4.82
CA THR A 122 13.69 -24.35 -5.35
C THR A 122 13.19 -23.80 -6.69
N GLY A 123 13.69 -22.65 -7.11
CA GLY A 123 13.23 -21.90 -8.28
C GLY A 123 11.81 -21.31 -8.12
N ARG A 124 11.20 -21.40 -6.93
CA ARG A 124 9.83 -20.98 -6.68
C ARG A 124 9.72 -20.23 -5.36
N TRP A 125 8.75 -19.31 -5.29
CA TRP A 125 8.41 -18.64 -4.05
C TRP A 125 7.54 -19.60 -3.22
N THR A 126 8.07 -20.10 -2.11
CA THR A 126 7.31 -20.87 -1.12
C THR A 126 6.93 -19.93 0.02
N ILE A 127 5.63 -19.71 0.20
CA ILE A 127 5.04 -18.95 1.31
C ILE A 127 4.87 -19.90 2.50
#